data_AF-A0A412N5D8-F1
#
_entry.id   AF-A0A412N5D8-F1
#
_cell.length_a   1.000
_cell.length_b   1.000
_cell.length_c   1.000
_cell.angle_alpha   90.00
_cell.angle_beta   90.00
_cell.angle_gamma   90.00
#
_symmetry.space_group_name_H-M   'P 1'
#
loop_
_entity.id
_entity.type
_entity.pdbx_description
1 polymer ?
#
loop_
_entity_poly.entity_id
_entity_poly.type
_entity_poly.pdbx_seq_one_letter_code
_entity_poly.pdbx_strand_id
1 'polypeptide(L)'
;MREIVFHKGANLIVDAFESDRHNKVGKTTFLKLIDVLLGANGRDRLYKDDETNSVNEELRDIIKEKRVVGEMTLVNSLEMPSNHSVELMVELFPRGRYFFDGEKVSATKYRELLGDNLFAVGSSRPTFRQLIKSFVRVSLSGDDYSFLRTLPRASIADYRAVYNYLFDISDSELDARLAELNRELNKLKESSKQYRRLADIVDEEQLAQVGVALERECQRVESRLDDILDADEFKANRDAIEEARSLYAELRSDLAEIEFKMRRNAESIERAKKEVAKQADLSLSRNFYDEVCFLIPSVNKTFEDMVEFNRALCENEIAYFLEVGAELELERASVQAKLLDFSAENSRYLSLLDGEAMTEYEALLEECMRLRQEMGRNSEVLSTLHGYDKRIKTLESQIANLSEGGEERESSVSSHQDMMNSFNSYFTQMANDVNGERPILTYSTATNKFPVAITDLNGSSTGTRKSLLAVYDLSYQEFAIANRIEAPRFVVQDVVENVEGEDLKKIVDIANGINCQFIIAVLKEKLDSSQIPQDAQDSMCILELSKQDRLFQGPTIEANERDHVLE
;
A
#
# COMPACT_ATOMS: atom_id res chain seq x y z
N MET A 1 -18.52 -34.02 29.89
CA MET A 1 -18.51 -33.87 28.42
C MET A 1 -19.96 -33.63 27.99
N ARG A 2 -20.22 -32.69 27.09
CA ARG A 2 -21.53 -32.44 26.48
C ARG A 2 -21.37 -32.71 25.00
N GLU A 3 -22.21 -33.57 24.45
CA GLU A 3 -22.20 -33.95 23.04
C GLU A 3 -23.48 -33.44 22.40
N ILE A 4 -23.38 -32.92 21.17
CA ILE A 4 -24.48 -32.35 20.42
C ILE A 4 -24.42 -32.96 19.02
N VAL A 5 -25.47 -33.69 18.66
CA VAL A 5 -25.57 -34.36 17.37
C VAL A 5 -26.39 -33.48 16.45
N PHE A 6 -25.78 -33.05 15.35
CA PHE A 6 -26.47 -32.29 14.32
C PHE A 6 -27.08 -33.22 13.28
N HIS A 7 -28.16 -32.75 12.65
CA HIS A 7 -28.82 -33.46 11.56
C HIS A 7 -29.06 -32.53 10.36
N LYS A 8 -29.52 -33.10 9.25
CA LYS A 8 -29.98 -32.34 8.08
C LYS A 8 -31.30 -31.63 8.41
N GLY A 9 -31.50 -30.43 7.87
CA GLY A 9 -32.67 -29.60 8.15
C GLY A 9 -32.47 -28.66 9.32
N ALA A 10 -33.57 -28.25 9.96
CA ALA A 10 -33.56 -27.30 11.06
C ALA A 10 -33.00 -27.92 12.35
N ASN A 11 -31.97 -27.29 12.92
CA ASN A 11 -31.34 -27.67 14.18
C ASN A 11 -31.57 -26.51 15.17
N LEU A 12 -32.46 -26.72 16.14
CA LEU A 12 -32.94 -25.68 17.05
C LEU A 12 -32.16 -25.68 18.36
N ILE A 13 -31.78 -24.48 18.81
CA ILE A 13 -31.22 -24.23 20.13
C ILE A 13 -32.23 -23.39 20.91
N VAL A 14 -32.81 -23.97 21.96
CA VAL A 14 -34.00 -23.45 22.65
C VAL A 14 -33.70 -23.16 24.13
N ASP A 15 -34.40 -22.19 24.71
CA ASP A 15 -34.39 -21.91 26.15
C ASP A 15 -35.55 -22.61 26.87
N ALA A 16 -35.31 -23.14 28.07
CA ALA A 16 -36.35 -23.70 28.91
C ALA A 16 -37.29 -22.61 29.48
N PHE A 17 -38.57 -22.95 29.65
CA PHE A 17 -39.68 -22.08 30.04
C PHE A 17 -39.46 -21.29 31.36
N GLU A 18 -38.70 -21.82 32.32
CA GLU A 18 -38.55 -21.23 33.66
C GLU A 18 -37.46 -20.13 33.78
N SER A 19 -37.03 -19.55 32.67
CA SER A 19 -36.00 -18.52 32.67
C SER A 19 -36.62 -17.11 32.76
N ASP A 20 -36.80 -16.57 33.98
CA ASP A 20 -37.23 -15.16 34.24
C ASP A 20 -36.37 -14.06 33.56
N ARG A 21 -35.35 -14.44 32.80
CA ARG A 21 -34.54 -13.59 31.92
C ARG A 21 -34.22 -14.39 30.65
N HIS A 22 -35.11 -14.31 29.67
CA HIS A 22 -35.06 -15.00 28.36
C HIS A 22 -33.75 -14.87 27.56
N ASN A 23 -32.82 -13.97 27.94
CA ASN A 23 -31.61 -13.64 27.14
C ASN A 23 -30.26 -14.07 27.75
N LYS A 24 -30.19 -14.90 28.80
CA LYS A 24 -28.89 -15.22 29.47
C LYS A 24 -28.58 -16.70 29.72
N VAL A 25 -29.26 -17.64 29.07
CA VAL A 25 -29.01 -19.09 29.25
C VAL A 25 -27.85 -19.64 28.40
N GLY A 26 -27.40 -18.89 27.38
CA GLY A 26 -26.18 -19.22 26.62
C GLY A 26 -26.38 -19.61 25.15
N LYS A 27 -27.56 -19.40 24.54
CA LYS A 27 -27.84 -19.73 23.12
C LYS A 27 -26.84 -19.07 22.17
N THR A 28 -26.72 -17.74 22.21
CA THR A 28 -25.69 -16.98 21.46
C THR A 28 -24.28 -17.45 21.80
N THR A 29 -24.02 -17.88 23.04
CA THR A 29 -22.69 -18.40 23.43
C THR A 29 -22.36 -19.70 22.71
N PHE A 30 -23.34 -20.58 22.48
CA PHE A 30 -23.17 -21.78 21.68
C PHE A 30 -22.89 -21.46 20.21
N LEU A 31 -23.62 -20.51 19.62
CA LEU A 31 -23.35 -20.06 18.25
C LEU A 31 -21.96 -19.41 18.11
N LYS A 32 -21.52 -18.65 19.12
CA LYS A 32 -20.14 -18.12 19.18
C LYS A 32 -19.10 -19.24 19.32
N LEU A 33 -19.42 -20.34 20.01
CA LEU A 33 -18.54 -21.50 20.09
C LEU A 33 -18.35 -22.15 18.72
N ILE A 34 -19.41 -22.28 17.93
CA ILE A 34 -19.32 -22.73 16.53
C ILE A 34 -18.40 -21.80 15.72
N ASP A 35 -18.56 -20.47 15.82
CA ASP A 35 -17.70 -19.52 15.11
C ASP A 35 -16.22 -19.60 15.56
N VAL A 36 -15.96 -19.83 16.85
CA VAL A 36 -14.61 -20.05 17.41
C VAL A 36 -13.98 -21.34 16.88
N LEU A 37 -14.74 -22.43 16.80
CA LEU A 37 -14.29 -23.70 16.21
C LEU A 37 -14.00 -23.53 14.71
N LEU A 38 -14.76 -22.68 14.03
CA LEU A 38 -14.50 -22.26 12.65
C LEU A 38 -13.46 -21.12 12.54
N GLY A 39 -12.61 -20.92 13.56
CA GLY A 39 -11.40 -20.09 13.47
C GLY A 39 -11.59 -18.59 13.73
N ALA A 40 -12.67 -18.16 14.39
CA ALA A 40 -12.84 -16.76 14.80
C ALA A 40 -11.69 -16.25 15.68
N ASN A 41 -11.39 -14.96 15.55
CA ASN A 41 -10.47 -14.28 16.44
C ASN A 41 -11.16 -13.95 17.76
N GLY A 42 -10.46 -14.16 18.88
CA GLY A 42 -10.94 -13.79 20.21
C GLY A 42 -11.83 -14.85 20.84
N ARG A 43 -11.22 -15.80 21.55
CA ARG A 43 -11.93 -16.77 22.41
C ARG A 43 -12.67 -16.08 23.56
N ASP A 44 -12.23 -14.87 23.91
CA ASP A 44 -12.86 -14.01 24.89
C ASP A 44 -14.28 -13.60 24.51
N ARG A 45 -14.64 -13.63 23.22
CA ARG A 45 -16.01 -13.36 22.76
C ARG A 45 -17.06 -14.34 23.34
N LEU A 46 -16.63 -15.52 23.80
CA LEU A 46 -17.49 -16.47 24.50
C LEU A 46 -18.01 -15.91 25.85
N TYR A 47 -17.20 -15.11 26.54
CA TYR A 47 -17.52 -14.57 27.86
C TYR A 47 -17.51 -13.04 27.90
N LYS A 48 -17.23 -12.36 26.79
CA LYS A 48 -17.28 -10.92 26.63
C LYS A 48 -18.41 -10.55 25.68
N ASP A 49 -19.22 -9.60 26.11
CA ASP A 49 -20.30 -9.03 25.32
C ASP A 49 -19.76 -7.88 24.46
N ASP A 50 -19.97 -7.97 23.14
CA ASP A 50 -19.40 -7.02 22.16
C ASP A 50 -20.13 -5.66 22.20
N GLU A 51 -21.38 -5.60 22.66
CA GLU A 51 -22.21 -4.38 22.71
C GLU A 51 -21.97 -3.58 23.98
N THR A 52 -21.96 -4.27 25.12
CA THR A 52 -21.86 -3.67 26.46
C THR A 52 -20.43 -3.64 26.99
N ASN A 53 -19.50 -4.33 26.32
CA ASN A 53 -18.15 -4.63 26.82
C ASN A 53 -18.12 -5.33 28.18
N SER A 54 -19.26 -5.85 28.65
CA SER A 54 -19.35 -6.57 29.92
C SER A 54 -18.68 -7.94 29.81
N VAL A 55 -18.17 -8.44 30.94
CA VAL A 55 -17.46 -9.72 31.03
C VAL A 55 -18.21 -10.62 31.99
N ASN A 56 -18.59 -11.81 31.53
CA ASN A 56 -19.07 -12.90 32.36
C ASN A 56 -17.87 -13.60 33.02
N GLU A 57 -17.51 -13.14 34.22
CA GLU A 57 -16.35 -13.63 34.96
C GLU A 57 -16.47 -15.12 35.31
N GLU A 58 -17.67 -15.57 35.69
CA GLU A 58 -17.94 -16.97 36.03
C GLU A 58 -17.62 -17.91 34.85
N LEU A 59 -18.08 -17.55 33.65
CA LEU A 59 -17.82 -18.33 32.44
C LEU A 59 -16.33 -18.28 32.05
N ARG A 60 -15.70 -17.11 32.15
CA ARG A 60 -14.25 -16.94 31.91
C ARG A 60 -13.45 -17.87 32.82
N ASP A 61 -13.78 -17.88 34.10
CA ASP A 61 -13.04 -18.63 35.12
C ASP A 61 -13.23 -20.13 34.91
N ILE A 62 -14.44 -20.59 34.55
CA ILE A 62 -14.67 -21.99 34.16
C ILE A 62 -13.82 -22.41 32.96
N ILE A 63 -13.84 -21.62 31.88
CA ILE A 63 -13.06 -21.92 30.68
C ILE A 63 -11.58 -22.04 31.01
N LYS A 64 -11.07 -21.12 31.84
CA LYS A 64 -9.67 -21.04 32.23
C LYS A 64 -9.24 -22.14 33.20
N GLU A 65 -9.98 -22.34 34.28
CA GLU A 65 -9.64 -23.25 35.38
C GLU A 65 -9.85 -24.71 34.98
N LYS A 66 -10.98 -25.02 34.33
CA LYS A 66 -11.27 -26.38 33.84
C LYS A 66 -10.58 -26.70 32.52
N ARG A 67 -9.84 -25.74 31.94
CA ARG A 67 -9.14 -25.86 30.66
C ARG A 67 -10.05 -26.42 29.56
N VAL A 68 -11.20 -25.79 29.39
CA VAL A 68 -12.26 -26.27 28.49
C VAL A 68 -11.74 -26.33 27.05
N VAL A 69 -12.11 -27.40 26.36
CA VAL A 69 -11.82 -27.67 24.95
C VAL A 69 -13.15 -27.80 24.21
N GLY A 70 -13.22 -27.26 23.00
CA GLY A 70 -14.31 -27.52 22.07
C GLY A 70 -13.82 -28.41 20.94
N GLU A 71 -14.65 -29.37 20.55
CA GLU A 71 -14.40 -30.31 19.46
C GLU A 71 -15.56 -30.25 18.46
N MET A 72 -15.26 -30.42 17.18
CA MET A 72 -16.25 -30.46 16.10
C MET A 72 -15.76 -31.39 15.00
N THR A 73 -16.64 -32.25 14.52
CA THR A 73 -16.35 -33.12 13.38
C THR A 73 -17.10 -32.60 12.16
N LEU A 74 -16.36 -32.28 11.10
CA LEU A 74 -16.93 -31.95 9.80
C LEU A 74 -16.97 -33.20 8.93
N VAL A 75 -18.09 -33.41 8.23
CA VAL A 75 -18.29 -34.56 7.32
C VAL A 75 -18.86 -34.09 6.00
N ASN A 76 -18.52 -34.81 4.92
CA ASN A 76 -19.03 -34.51 3.58
C ASN A 76 -20.53 -34.84 3.42
N SER A 77 -21.06 -35.76 4.22
CA SER A 77 -22.47 -36.12 4.24
C SER A 77 -22.86 -36.69 5.60
N LEU A 78 -24.01 -36.25 6.11
CA LEU A 78 -24.61 -36.77 7.35
C LEU A 78 -25.36 -38.09 7.12
N GLU A 79 -25.85 -38.32 5.90
CA GLU A 79 -26.62 -39.53 5.55
C GLU A 79 -25.70 -40.70 5.20
N MET A 80 -24.52 -40.39 4.63
CA MET A 80 -23.50 -41.37 4.24
C MET A 80 -22.17 -40.96 4.86
N PRO A 81 -21.88 -41.38 6.10
CA PRO A 81 -20.62 -41.08 6.76
C PRO A 81 -19.48 -41.63 5.91
N SER A 82 -18.78 -40.75 5.20
CA SER A 82 -17.59 -41.12 4.45
C SER A 82 -16.42 -41.29 5.42
N ASN A 83 -15.39 -42.06 5.04
CA ASN A 83 -14.13 -42.11 5.81
C ASN A 83 -13.36 -40.78 5.82
N HIS A 84 -13.81 -39.75 5.09
CA HIS A 84 -13.23 -38.41 5.12
C HIS A 84 -14.08 -37.53 6.05
N SER A 85 -13.75 -37.59 7.33
CA SER A 85 -14.19 -36.64 8.35
C SER A 85 -12.99 -35.81 8.79
N VAL A 86 -13.22 -34.54 9.08
CA VAL A 86 -12.20 -33.64 9.63
C VAL A 86 -12.51 -33.39 11.11
N GLU A 87 -11.55 -33.66 11.97
CA GLU A 87 -11.64 -33.40 13.40
C GLU A 87 -11.02 -32.05 13.75
N LEU A 88 -11.85 -31.15 14.27
CA LEU A 88 -11.45 -29.83 14.74
C LEU A 88 -11.41 -29.83 16.25
N MET A 89 -10.33 -29.32 16.84
CA MET A 89 -10.24 -29.12 18.28
C MET A 89 -9.59 -27.79 18.63
N VAL A 90 -10.23 -27.03 19.52
CA VAL A 90 -9.75 -25.72 19.99
C VAL A 90 -9.74 -25.69 21.51
N GLU A 91 -8.57 -25.45 22.09
CA GLU A 91 -8.43 -25.12 23.51
C GLU A 91 -8.98 -23.70 23.74
N LEU A 92 -10.06 -23.57 24.53
CA LEU A 92 -10.80 -22.30 24.68
C LEU A 92 -10.15 -21.33 25.67
N PHE A 93 -9.26 -21.83 26.54
CA PHE A 93 -8.58 -21.02 27.54
C PHE A 93 -7.48 -20.10 26.94
N PRO A 94 -7.03 -19.08 27.69
CA PRO A 94 -5.97 -18.18 27.23
C PRO A 94 -4.69 -18.93 26.81
N ARG A 95 -4.13 -18.56 25.64
CA ARG A 95 -3.00 -19.26 24.99
C ARG A 95 -3.29 -20.71 24.59
N GLY A 96 -4.57 -21.08 24.49
CA GLY A 96 -4.98 -22.34 23.91
C GLY A 96 -4.49 -22.53 22.48
N ARG A 97 -4.33 -23.79 22.08
CA ARG A 97 -3.85 -24.25 20.78
C ARG A 97 -5.02 -24.62 19.87
N TYR A 98 -4.71 -24.80 18.59
CA TYR A 98 -5.61 -25.30 17.57
C TYR A 98 -5.08 -26.64 17.10
N PHE A 99 -5.99 -27.60 16.86
CA PHE A 99 -5.67 -28.90 16.32
C PHE A 99 -6.61 -29.22 15.17
N PHE A 100 -6.05 -29.81 14.12
CA PHE A 100 -6.76 -30.23 12.91
C PHE A 100 -6.35 -31.68 12.64
N ASP A 101 -7.30 -32.60 12.64
CA ASP A 101 -7.07 -34.05 12.59
C ASP A 101 -6.05 -34.53 13.64
N GLY A 102 -6.18 -34.02 14.87
CA GLY A 102 -5.28 -34.31 15.98
C GLY A 102 -3.91 -33.62 15.92
N GLU A 103 -3.53 -33.01 14.80
CA GLU A 103 -2.25 -32.31 14.66
C GLU A 103 -2.33 -30.85 15.15
N LYS A 104 -1.37 -30.47 16.00
CA LYS A 104 -1.27 -29.10 16.50
C LYS A 104 -0.79 -28.15 15.39
N VAL A 105 -1.62 -27.15 15.08
CA VAL A 105 -1.35 -26.15 14.03
C VAL A 105 -1.37 -24.71 14.55
N SER A 106 -0.82 -23.78 13.76
CA SER A 106 -0.95 -22.35 14.03
C SER A 106 -2.36 -21.86 13.68
N ALA A 107 -2.81 -20.76 14.27
CA ALA A 107 -4.13 -20.19 13.97
C ALA A 107 -4.28 -19.78 12.48
N THR A 108 -3.17 -19.40 11.83
CA THR A 108 -3.16 -19.09 10.38
C THR A 108 -3.34 -20.37 9.57
N LYS A 109 -2.54 -21.41 9.86
CA LYS A 109 -2.62 -22.69 9.13
C LYS A 109 -3.97 -23.38 9.34
N TYR A 110 -4.53 -23.29 10.55
CA TYR A 110 -5.87 -23.78 10.85
C TYR A 110 -6.95 -23.19 9.93
N ARG A 111 -6.86 -21.87 9.65
CA ARG A 111 -7.80 -21.19 8.74
C ARG A 111 -7.58 -21.51 7.28
N GLU A 112 -6.33 -21.73 6.87
CA GLU A 112 -6.01 -22.22 5.52
C GLU A 112 -6.64 -23.60 5.30
N LEU A 113 -6.41 -24.54 6.23
CA LEU A 113 -6.99 -25.89 6.15
C LEU A 113 -8.52 -25.87 6.14
N LEU A 114 -9.15 -25.00 6.94
CA LEU A 114 -10.61 -24.80 6.87
C LEU A 114 -11.06 -24.22 5.53
N GLY A 115 -10.31 -23.29 4.94
CA GLY A 115 -10.59 -22.74 3.61
C GLY A 115 -10.53 -23.80 2.52
N ASP A 116 -9.50 -24.64 2.56
CA ASP A 116 -9.31 -25.75 1.63
C ASP A 116 -10.45 -26.78 1.74
N ASN A 117 -10.90 -27.12 2.95
CA ASN A 117 -11.93 -28.16 3.16
C ASN A 117 -13.37 -27.68 3.00
N LEU A 118 -13.67 -26.39 3.24
CA LEU A 118 -15.05 -25.88 3.21
C LEU A 118 -15.40 -25.08 1.95
N PHE A 119 -14.40 -24.52 1.29
CA PHE A 119 -14.60 -23.68 0.13
C PHE A 119 -13.67 -24.05 -1.04
N ALA A 120 -12.71 -24.97 -0.90
CA ALA A 120 -11.62 -25.15 -1.87
C ALA A 120 -10.83 -23.85 -2.17
N VAL A 121 -10.75 -22.94 -1.20
CA VAL A 121 -10.02 -21.67 -1.32
C VAL A 121 -8.65 -21.82 -0.69
N GLY A 122 -7.62 -21.70 -1.53
CA GLY A 122 -6.24 -21.60 -1.07
C GLY A 122 -5.93 -20.28 -0.34
N SER A 123 -4.65 -19.90 -0.28
CA SER A 123 -4.21 -18.70 0.48
C SER A 123 -4.49 -17.34 -0.19
N SER A 124 -5.34 -17.28 -1.22
CA SER A 124 -5.68 -16.06 -1.96
C SER A 124 -7.02 -15.45 -1.51
N ARG A 125 -7.23 -14.16 -1.85
CA ARG A 125 -8.44 -13.42 -1.48
C ARG A 125 -9.66 -13.98 -2.25
N PRO A 126 -10.86 -14.07 -1.66
CA PRO A 126 -11.20 -13.72 -0.28
C PRO A 126 -10.69 -14.76 0.72
N THR A 127 -10.25 -14.31 1.89
CA THR A 127 -9.80 -15.23 2.95
C THR A 127 -10.96 -16.08 3.47
N PHE A 128 -10.67 -17.29 3.97
CA PHE A 128 -11.66 -18.15 4.65
C PHE A 128 -12.53 -17.38 5.68
N ARG A 129 -11.91 -16.52 6.50
CA ARG A 129 -12.64 -15.75 7.52
C ARG A 129 -13.52 -14.64 6.96
N GLN A 130 -13.32 -14.23 5.71
CA GLN A 130 -14.25 -13.36 4.99
C GLN A 130 -15.44 -14.17 4.46
N LEU A 131 -15.20 -15.37 3.92
CA LEU A 131 -16.25 -16.24 3.37
C LEU A 131 -17.19 -16.82 4.42
N ILE A 132 -16.65 -17.43 5.49
CA ILE A 132 -17.45 -18.13 6.50
C ILE A 132 -18.45 -17.22 7.22
N LYS A 133 -18.22 -15.91 7.22
CA LYS A 133 -19.14 -14.91 7.80
C LYS A 133 -20.47 -14.76 7.07
N SER A 134 -20.55 -15.24 5.83
CA SER A 134 -21.83 -15.34 5.12
C SER A 134 -22.68 -16.53 5.58
N PHE A 135 -22.07 -17.50 6.28
CA PHE A 135 -22.73 -18.72 6.77
C PHE A 135 -22.88 -18.73 8.29
N VAL A 136 -22.06 -17.96 9.01
CA VAL A 136 -22.07 -17.90 10.49
C VAL A 136 -22.36 -16.48 10.97
N ARG A 137 -23.62 -16.21 11.28
CA ARG A 137 -24.19 -14.89 11.60
C ARG A 137 -24.60 -14.79 13.07
N VAL A 138 -23.61 -14.56 13.93
CA VAL A 138 -23.78 -14.56 15.40
C VAL A 138 -24.01 -13.16 15.99
N SER A 139 -23.85 -12.11 15.19
CA SER A 139 -24.20 -10.73 15.57
C SER A 139 -24.35 -9.89 14.31
N LEU A 140 -25.54 -9.32 14.10
CA LEU A 140 -25.82 -8.36 13.03
C LEU A 140 -26.25 -7.05 13.69
N SER A 141 -25.58 -5.96 13.35
CA SER A 141 -25.94 -4.61 13.79
C SER A 141 -26.73 -3.89 12.69
N GLY A 142 -27.94 -3.43 13.01
CA GLY A 142 -28.75 -2.53 12.18
C GLY A 142 -29.90 -3.21 11.41
N ASP A 143 -30.97 -2.44 11.17
CA ASP A 143 -32.30 -2.92 10.76
C ASP A 143 -32.60 -2.87 9.24
N ASP A 144 -31.57 -2.75 8.39
CA ASP A 144 -31.67 -2.69 6.92
C ASP A 144 -31.11 -3.95 6.22
N TYR A 145 -30.78 -3.89 4.92
CA TYR A 145 -29.96 -4.89 4.20
C TYR A 145 -28.50 -4.96 4.70
N SER A 146 -28.26 -4.58 5.96
CA SER A 146 -26.98 -4.66 6.66
C SER A 146 -26.45 -6.10 6.69
N PHE A 147 -27.33 -7.10 6.60
CA PHE A 147 -26.94 -8.51 6.55
C PHE A 147 -26.16 -8.88 5.27
N LEU A 148 -26.23 -8.07 4.21
CA LEU A 148 -25.34 -8.20 3.05
C LEU A 148 -23.91 -7.73 3.37
N ARG A 149 -23.73 -6.97 4.45
CA ARG A 149 -22.45 -6.38 4.90
C ARG A 149 -21.89 -7.11 6.12
N THR A 150 -21.45 -8.36 5.92
CA THR A 150 -20.99 -9.26 6.99
C THR A 150 -19.56 -9.01 7.50
N LEU A 151 -18.76 -8.22 6.79
CA LEU A 151 -17.34 -8.01 7.09
C LEU A 151 -17.09 -6.73 7.91
N PRO A 152 -16.46 -6.82 9.09
CA PRO A 152 -16.09 -5.65 9.88
C PRO A 152 -14.91 -4.92 9.24
N ARG A 153 -15.04 -3.61 9.03
CA ARG A 153 -13.98 -2.73 8.50
C ARG A 153 -13.36 -3.23 7.17
N ALA A 154 -14.21 -3.66 6.23
CA ALA A 154 -13.80 -4.13 4.91
C ALA A 154 -14.05 -3.06 3.82
N SER A 155 -13.20 -3.08 2.79
CA SER A 155 -13.35 -2.21 1.61
C SER A 155 -14.42 -2.76 0.65
N ILE A 156 -14.86 -1.94 -0.30
CA ILE A 156 -15.76 -2.38 -1.39
C ILE A 156 -15.12 -3.52 -2.19
N ALA A 157 -13.80 -3.47 -2.40
CA ALA A 157 -13.06 -4.52 -3.08
C ALA A 157 -13.08 -5.85 -2.33
N ASP A 158 -12.99 -5.83 -1.00
CA ASP A 158 -13.09 -7.05 -0.18
C ASP A 158 -14.47 -7.69 -0.29
N TYR A 159 -15.53 -6.89 -0.22
CA TYR A 159 -16.90 -7.37 -0.42
C TYR A 159 -17.10 -7.93 -1.83
N ARG A 160 -16.57 -7.24 -2.84
CA ARG A 160 -16.66 -7.66 -4.23
C ARG A 160 -15.99 -9.02 -4.44
N ALA A 161 -14.80 -9.23 -3.89
CA ALA A 161 -14.12 -10.52 -3.93
C ALA A 161 -14.96 -11.63 -3.26
N VAL A 162 -15.59 -11.36 -2.12
CA VAL A 162 -16.49 -12.32 -1.45
C VAL A 162 -17.70 -12.65 -2.31
N TYR A 163 -18.43 -11.65 -2.82
CA TYR A 163 -19.63 -11.91 -3.62
C TYR A 163 -19.30 -12.56 -4.97
N ASN A 164 -18.18 -12.19 -5.58
CA ASN A 164 -17.74 -12.82 -6.82
C ASN A 164 -17.39 -14.28 -6.61
N TYR A 165 -16.77 -14.61 -5.48
CA TYR A 165 -16.52 -15.98 -5.08
C TYR A 165 -17.81 -16.76 -4.81
N LEU A 166 -18.68 -16.21 -3.95
CA LEU A 166 -19.91 -16.91 -3.53
C LEU A 166 -20.88 -17.17 -4.69
N PHE A 167 -20.87 -16.33 -5.72
CA PHE A 167 -21.77 -16.45 -6.87
C PHE A 167 -21.08 -16.89 -8.16
N ASP A 168 -19.79 -17.24 -8.11
CA ASP A 168 -18.99 -17.63 -9.28
C ASP A 168 -19.06 -16.61 -10.45
N ILE A 169 -19.01 -15.31 -10.10
CA ILE A 169 -19.21 -14.18 -11.04
C ILE A 169 -17.90 -13.72 -11.68
N SER A 170 -16.77 -13.88 -11.00
CA SER A 170 -15.47 -13.56 -11.58
C SER A 170 -14.33 -14.27 -10.88
N ASP A 171 -13.26 -14.47 -11.64
CA ASP A 171 -12.00 -14.97 -11.11
C ASP A 171 -11.43 -13.95 -10.11
N SER A 172 -11.31 -14.40 -8.86
CA SER A 172 -10.68 -13.67 -7.76
C SER A 172 -9.27 -13.17 -8.08
N GLU A 173 -8.55 -13.86 -8.98
CA GLU A 173 -7.21 -13.49 -9.42
C GLU A 173 -7.23 -12.29 -10.37
N LEU A 174 -8.23 -12.21 -11.27
CA LEU A 174 -8.46 -11.03 -12.12
C LEU A 174 -8.83 -9.80 -11.29
N ASP A 175 -9.68 -9.95 -10.27
CA ASP A 175 -10.04 -8.85 -9.38
C ASP A 175 -8.84 -8.36 -8.55
N ALA A 176 -8.00 -9.28 -8.06
CA ALA A 176 -6.77 -8.95 -7.35
C ALA A 176 -5.78 -8.19 -8.25
N ARG A 177 -5.63 -8.64 -9.51
CA ARG A 177 -4.77 -7.99 -10.51
C ARG A 177 -5.28 -6.61 -10.88
N LEU A 178 -6.58 -6.44 -11.08
CA LEU A 178 -7.21 -5.13 -11.30
C LEU A 178 -6.99 -4.20 -10.11
N ALA A 179 -7.14 -4.69 -8.88
CA ALA A 179 -6.90 -3.88 -7.68
C ALA A 179 -5.44 -3.41 -7.58
N GLU A 180 -4.48 -4.26 -7.94
CA GLU A 180 -3.06 -3.90 -7.94
C GLU A 180 -2.73 -2.87 -9.02
N LEU A 181 -3.19 -3.08 -10.25
CA LEU A 181 -3.02 -2.12 -11.35
C LEU A 181 -3.61 -0.74 -11.00
N ASN A 182 -4.79 -0.70 -10.36
CA ASN A 182 -5.39 0.56 -9.90
C ASN A 182 -4.55 1.24 -8.81
N ARG A 183 -3.92 0.49 -7.90
CA ARG A 183 -3.00 1.05 -6.90
C ARG A 183 -1.76 1.65 -7.55
N GLU A 184 -1.15 0.92 -8.49
CA GLU A 184 0.00 1.41 -9.25
C GLU A 184 -0.34 2.69 -10.03
N LEU A 185 -1.50 2.71 -10.70
CA LEU A 185 -1.98 3.88 -11.44
C LEU A 185 -2.12 5.11 -10.53
N ASN A 186 -2.75 4.94 -9.36
CA ASN A 186 -2.93 6.04 -8.40
C ASN A 186 -1.60 6.55 -7.85
N LYS A 187 -0.68 5.64 -7.52
CA LYS A 187 0.66 6.00 -7.06
C LYS A 187 1.42 6.79 -8.13
N LEU A 188 1.34 6.35 -9.39
CA LEU A 188 1.99 7.00 -10.52
C LEU A 188 1.40 8.40 -10.81
N LYS A 189 0.07 8.54 -10.75
CA LYS A 189 -0.62 9.85 -10.89
C LYS A 189 -0.18 10.83 -9.80
N GLU A 190 -0.08 10.39 -8.55
CA GLU A 190 0.44 11.22 -7.46
C GLU A 190 1.92 11.58 -7.64
N SER A 191 2.77 10.64 -8.06
CA SER A 191 4.18 10.93 -8.37
C SER A 191 4.32 11.97 -9.50
N SER A 192 3.54 11.86 -10.57
CA SER A 192 3.51 12.86 -11.65
C SER A 192 3.10 14.25 -11.12
N LYS A 193 2.07 14.31 -10.27
CA LYS A 193 1.60 15.55 -9.67
C LYS A 193 2.63 16.19 -8.74
N GLN A 194 3.35 15.39 -7.95
CA GLN A 194 4.44 15.86 -7.09
C GLN A 194 5.60 16.40 -7.92
N TYR A 195 5.98 15.70 -9.00
CA TYR A 195 7.04 16.15 -9.90
C TYR A 195 6.72 17.50 -10.54
N ARG A 196 5.48 17.69 -11.06
CA ARG A 196 5.03 18.98 -11.61
C ARG A 196 5.18 20.13 -10.61
N ARG A 197 4.88 19.89 -9.33
CA ARG A 197 5.04 20.89 -8.26
C ARG A 197 6.50 21.22 -7.96
N LEU A 198 7.38 20.21 -7.93
CA LEU A 198 8.81 20.41 -7.66
C LEU A 198 9.52 21.15 -8.79
N ALA A 199 9.10 20.92 -10.03
CA ALA A 199 9.65 21.58 -11.21
C ALA A 199 8.96 22.93 -11.54
N ASP A 200 8.09 23.43 -10.66
CA ASP A 200 7.32 24.67 -10.82
C ASP A 200 6.56 24.79 -12.16
N ILE A 201 6.00 23.67 -12.61
CA ILE A 201 5.33 23.57 -13.91
C ILE A 201 3.85 23.91 -13.73
N VAL A 202 3.47 25.07 -14.24
CA VAL A 202 2.06 25.51 -14.29
C VAL A 202 1.35 24.93 -15.51
N ASP A 203 2.05 24.86 -16.65
CA ASP A 203 1.51 24.38 -17.92
C ASP A 203 2.61 23.73 -18.78
N GLU A 204 2.39 22.48 -19.21
CA GLU A 204 3.31 21.72 -20.05
C GLU A 204 3.37 22.28 -21.48
N GLU A 205 2.27 22.85 -21.97
CA GLU A 205 2.21 23.44 -23.30
C GLU A 205 3.03 24.75 -23.36
N GLN A 206 3.01 25.54 -22.28
CA GLN A 206 3.92 26.68 -22.12
C GLN A 206 5.37 26.22 -22.10
N LEU A 207 5.71 25.14 -21.39
CA LEU A 207 7.07 24.63 -21.32
C LEU A 207 7.59 24.21 -22.70
N ALA A 208 6.75 23.53 -23.50
CA ALA A 208 7.05 23.16 -24.88
C ALA A 208 7.24 24.39 -25.77
N GLN A 209 6.39 25.41 -25.64
CA GLN A 209 6.54 26.68 -26.38
C GLN A 209 7.84 27.41 -26.02
N VAL A 210 8.23 27.43 -24.74
CA VAL A 210 9.52 27.96 -24.30
C VAL A 210 10.66 27.18 -24.94
N GLY A 211 10.56 25.85 -25.05
CA GLY A 211 11.56 25.02 -25.73
C GLY A 211 11.75 25.42 -27.20
N VAL A 212 10.65 25.60 -27.94
CA VAL A 212 10.68 26.06 -29.35
C VAL A 212 11.23 27.49 -29.47
N ALA A 213 10.90 28.37 -28.52
CA ALA A 213 11.43 29.73 -28.50
C ALA A 213 12.95 29.75 -28.26
N LEU A 214 13.44 28.96 -27.30
CA LEU A 214 14.87 28.79 -27.03
C LEU A 214 15.62 28.22 -28.25
N GLU A 215 15.03 27.26 -28.95
CA GLU A 215 15.61 26.70 -30.17
C GLU A 215 15.74 27.76 -31.29
N ARG A 216 14.70 28.58 -31.49
CA ARG A 216 14.75 29.70 -32.45
C ARG A 216 15.79 30.74 -32.09
N GLU A 217 15.90 31.10 -30.81
CA GLU A 217 16.94 32.03 -30.36
C GLU A 217 18.33 31.43 -30.53
N CYS A 218 18.52 30.14 -30.25
CA CYS A 218 19.79 29.46 -30.49
C CYS A 218 20.16 29.51 -31.98
N GLN A 219 19.22 29.22 -32.88
CA GLN A 219 19.43 29.32 -34.33
C GLN A 219 19.76 30.75 -34.78
N ARG A 220 19.13 31.76 -34.17
CA ARG A 220 19.41 33.17 -34.46
C ARG A 220 20.83 33.56 -34.03
N VAL A 221 21.25 33.14 -32.84
CA VAL A 221 22.60 33.37 -32.33
C VAL A 221 23.64 32.62 -33.18
N GLU A 222 23.33 31.38 -33.59
CA GLU A 222 24.17 30.59 -34.53
C GLU A 222 24.28 31.25 -35.90
N SER A 223 23.20 31.81 -36.45
CA SER A 223 23.27 32.55 -37.72
C SER A 223 24.10 33.83 -37.58
N ARG A 224 24.03 34.54 -36.44
CA ARG A 224 24.91 35.70 -36.18
C ARG A 224 26.37 35.28 -36.01
N LEU A 225 26.64 34.12 -35.42
CA LEU A 225 27.97 33.53 -35.38
C LEU A 225 28.49 33.22 -36.80
N ASP A 226 27.62 32.71 -37.68
CA ASP A 226 27.95 32.43 -39.08
C ASP A 226 28.12 33.72 -39.91
N ASP A 227 27.39 34.80 -39.61
CA ASP A 227 27.48 36.09 -40.34
C ASP A 227 28.77 36.90 -40.02
N ILE A 228 29.41 36.64 -38.87
CA ILE A 228 30.66 37.32 -38.46
C ILE A 228 31.88 36.82 -39.28
N LEU A 229 31.77 35.69 -40.00
CA LEU A 229 32.85 35.08 -40.78
C LEU A 229 32.36 34.63 -42.18
N ASP A 230 33.14 34.82 -43.24
CA ASP A 230 32.81 34.25 -44.55
C ASP A 230 32.86 32.71 -44.49
N ALA A 231 31.66 32.09 -44.49
CA ALA A 231 31.45 30.68 -44.15
C ALA A 231 32.20 29.70 -45.07
N ASP A 232 32.54 30.10 -46.30
CA ASP A 232 33.22 29.25 -47.26
C ASP A 232 34.75 29.22 -47.05
N GLU A 233 35.37 30.33 -46.61
CA GLU A 233 36.82 30.36 -46.30
C GLU A 233 37.12 29.74 -44.93
N PHE A 234 36.18 29.82 -43.99
CA PHE A 234 36.26 29.15 -42.68
C PHE A 234 36.13 27.63 -42.81
N LYS A 235 35.19 27.11 -43.61
CA LYS A 235 35.03 25.66 -43.83
C LYS A 235 36.25 25.03 -44.48
N ALA A 236 36.92 25.73 -45.40
CA ALA A 236 38.10 25.24 -46.10
C ALA A 236 39.37 25.19 -45.22
N ASN A 237 39.46 26.05 -44.20
CA ASN A 237 40.64 26.18 -43.33
C ASN A 237 40.36 25.87 -41.85
N ARG A 238 39.21 25.25 -41.56
CA ARG A 238 38.68 25.06 -40.19
C ARG A 238 39.71 24.44 -39.24
N ASP A 239 40.32 23.34 -39.64
CA ASP A 239 41.25 22.60 -38.79
C ASP A 239 42.52 23.43 -38.51
N ALA A 240 43.01 24.18 -39.50
CA ALA A 240 44.17 25.06 -39.36
C ALA A 240 43.86 26.29 -38.48
N ILE A 241 42.63 26.82 -38.56
CA ILE A 241 42.17 27.91 -37.69
C ILE A 241 42.01 27.42 -36.24
N GLU A 242 41.47 26.22 -36.04
CA GLU A 242 41.29 25.62 -34.71
C GLU A 242 42.63 25.30 -34.03
N GLU A 243 43.58 24.74 -34.79
CA GLU A 243 44.94 24.48 -34.32
C GLU A 243 45.68 25.78 -33.99
N ALA A 244 45.60 26.79 -34.86
CA ALA A 244 46.20 28.10 -34.59
C ALA A 244 45.58 28.80 -33.37
N ARG A 245 44.26 28.65 -33.16
CA ARG A 245 43.56 29.17 -31.98
C ARG A 245 44.01 28.50 -30.69
N SER A 246 44.15 27.17 -30.67
CA SER A 246 44.61 26.44 -29.47
C SER A 246 46.01 26.90 -29.07
N LEU A 247 46.93 26.97 -30.03
CA LEU A 247 48.31 27.39 -29.79
C LEU A 247 48.42 28.85 -29.35
N TYR A 248 47.61 29.75 -29.93
CA TYR A 248 47.58 31.16 -29.49
C TYR A 248 47.03 31.32 -28.07
N ALA A 249 45.98 30.56 -27.73
CA ALA A 249 45.39 30.56 -26.39
C ALA A 249 46.37 30.01 -25.33
N GLU A 250 47.10 28.95 -25.65
CA GLU A 250 48.15 28.38 -24.79
C GLU A 250 49.26 29.42 -24.53
N LEU A 251 49.83 30.03 -25.57
CA LEU A 251 50.89 31.04 -25.43
C LEU A 251 50.43 32.28 -24.63
N ARG A 252 49.16 32.68 -24.77
CA ARG A 252 48.55 33.76 -23.99
C ARG A 252 48.36 33.38 -22.53
N SER A 253 47.92 32.15 -22.26
CA SER A 253 47.78 31.61 -20.91
C SER A 253 49.14 31.56 -20.21
N ASP A 254 50.18 31.08 -20.89
CA ASP A 254 51.56 31.03 -20.38
C ASP A 254 52.07 32.44 -20.04
N LEU A 255 51.85 33.40 -20.94
CA LEU A 255 52.24 34.79 -20.71
C LEU A 255 51.53 35.39 -19.48
N ALA A 256 50.23 35.14 -19.33
CA ALA A 256 49.45 35.62 -18.19
C ALA A 256 49.93 34.98 -16.87
N GLU A 257 50.30 33.70 -16.89
CA GLU A 257 50.88 33.03 -15.72
C GLU A 257 52.24 33.63 -15.32
N ILE A 258 53.12 33.89 -16.30
CA ILE A 258 54.42 34.53 -16.06
C ILE A 258 54.22 35.94 -15.50
N GLU A 259 53.32 36.74 -16.07
CA GLU A 259 53.01 38.09 -15.58
C GLU A 259 52.44 38.07 -14.15
N PHE A 260 51.61 37.07 -13.82
CA PHE A 260 51.13 36.85 -12.47
C PHE A 260 52.28 36.54 -11.50
N LYS A 261 53.19 35.63 -11.88
CA LYS A 261 54.40 35.31 -11.10
C LYS A 261 55.27 36.55 -10.90
N MET A 262 55.49 37.34 -11.94
CA MET A 262 56.25 38.60 -11.87
C MET A 262 55.62 39.61 -10.89
N ARG A 263 54.28 39.76 -10.93
CA ARG A 263 53.57 40.66 -10.01
C ARG A 263 53.73 40.22 -8.56
N ARG A 264 53.53 38.93 -8.29
CA ARG A 264 53.72 38.36 -6.95
C ARG A 264 55.18 38.49 -6.47
N ASN A 265 56.14 38.33 -7.38
CA ASN A 265 57.55 38.52 -7.10
C ASN A 265 57.85 39.98 -6.70
N ALA A 266 57.33 40.95 -7.47
CA ALA A 266 57.46 42.38 -7.16
C ALA A 266 56.83 42.75 -5.80
N GLU A 267 55.66 42.19 -5.47
CA GLU A 267 55.03 42.36 -4.16
C GLU A 267 55.89 41.80 -3.02
N SER A 268 56.59 40.68 -3.25
CA SER A 268 57.49 40.06 -2.28
C SER A 268 58.74 40.93 -2.04
N ILE A 269 59.32 41.49 -3.11
CA ILE A 269 60.42 42.46 -3.02
C ILE A 269 60.00 43.71 -2.24
N GLU A 270 58.84 44.30 -2.57
CA GLU A 270 58.36 45.50 -1.88
C GLU A 270 58.01 45.24 -0.40
N ARG A 271 57.53 44.05 -0.07
CA ARG A 271 57.32 43.63 1.32
C ARG A 271 58.64 43.55 2.08
N ALA A 272 59.65 42.87 1.51
CA ALA A 272 60.96 42.74 2.14
C ALA A 272 61.64 44.12 2.30
N LYS A 273 61.55 45.01 1.30
CA LYS A 273 62.04 46.40 1.42
C LYS A 273 61.32 47.20 2.50
N LYS A 274 60.00 47.04 2.65
CA LYS A 274 59.25 47.70 3.73
C LYS A 274 59.66 47.19 5.10
N GLU A 275 59.95 45.90 5.25
CA GLU A 275 60.46 45.35 6.51
C GLU A 275 61.87 45.89 6.83
N VAL A 276 62.76 46.01 5.85
CA VAL A 276 64.06 46.70 6.01
C VAL A 276 63.86 48.17 6.43
N ALA A 277 62.89 48.87 5.83
CA ALA A 277 62.61 50.27 6.16
C ALA A 277 61.99 50.43 7.57
N LYS A 278 61.16 49.48 8.03
CA LYS A 278 60.60 49.48 9.40
C LYS A 278 61.67 49.26 10.48
N GLN A 279 62.74 48.54 10.17
CA GLN A 279 63.89 48.42 11.07
C GLN A 279 64.61 49.76 11.33
N ALA A 280 64.28 50.85 10.61
CA ALA A 280 64.83 52.17 10.91
C ALA A 280 64.18 52.87 12.13
N ASP A 281 63.01 52.41 12.59
CA ASP A 281 62.26 53.02 13.71
C ASP A 281 62.14 52.06 14.92
N LEU A 282 63.28 51.62 15.46
CA LEU A 282 63.38 50.56 16.48
C LEU A 282 63.35 51.05 17.94
N SER A 283 62.97 52.30 18.20
CA SER A 283 63.01 52.86 19.57
C SER A 283 62.08 52.13 20.55
N LEU A 284 60.87 51.75 20.10
CA LEU A 284 59.89 51.03 20.92
C LEU A 284 60.25 49.54 21.08
N SER A 285 60.76 48.91 20.02
CA SER A 285 61.12 47.49 19.98
C SER A 285 62.33 47.18 20.85
N ARG A 286 63.30 48.10 20.96
CA ARG A 286 64.43 47.98 21.89
C ARG A 286 63.96 47.97 23.34
N ASN A 287 63.09 48.92 23.72
CA ASN A 287 62.59 49.01 25.10
C ASN A 287 61.83 47.74 25.53
N PHE A 288 61.01 47.17 24.64
CA PHE A 288 60.32 45.91 24.89
C PHE A 288 61.28 44.71 24.99
N TYR A 289 62.31 44.64 24.13
CA TYR A 289 63.33 43.60 24.21
C TYR A 289 64.08 43.65 25.54
N ASP A 290 64.45 44.85 26.00
CA ASP A 290 65.14 45.07 27.26
C ASP A 290 64.26 44.65 28.47
N GLU A 291 62.95 44.93 28.44
CA GLU A 291 61.99 44.46 29.47
C GLU A 291 61.88 42.92 29.51
N VAL A 292 61.79 42.27 28.35
CA VAL A 292 61.59 40.81 28.26
C VAL A 292 62.87 40.03 28.54
N CYS A 293 64.04 40.52 28.11
CA CYS A 293 65.33 39.89 28.42
C CYS A 293 65.62 39.84 29.92
N PHE A 294 65.15 40.83 30.69
CA PHE A 294 65.29 40.81 32.15
C PHE A 294 64.50 39.66 32.80
N LEU A 295 63.40 39.23 32.18
CA LEU A 295 62.54 38.13 32.66
C LEU A 295 63.02 36.73 32.21
N ILE A 296 63.90 36.65 31.21
CA ILE A 296 64.39 35.38 30.65
C ILE A 296 65.93 35.44 30.51
N PRO A 297 66.68 35.14 31.59
CA PRO A 297 68.16 35.27 31.61
C PRO A 297 68.92 34.29 30.70
N SER A 298 68.23 33.40 30.00
CA SER A 298 68.82 32.39 29.10
C SER A 298 69.03 32.88 27.66
N VAL A 299 68.65 34.12 27.34
CA VAL A 299 68.85 34.70 25.99
C VAL A 299 70.27 35.28 25.87
N ASN A 300 71.17 34.53 25.22
CA ASN A 300 72.58 34.88 25.02
C ASN A 300 72.86 35.74 23.75
N LYS A 301 71.84 36.39 23.17
CA LYS A 301 71.98 37.20 21.95
C LYS A 301 71.57 38.64 22.20
N THR A 302 72.26 39.58 21.57
CA THR A 302 71.93 41.00 21.69
C THR A 302 70.76 41.37 20.79
N PHE A 303 70.04 42.45 21.10
CA PHE A 303 69.01 42.98 20.21
C PHE A 303 69.61 43.34 18.85
N GLU A 304 70.84 43.85 18.86
CA GLU A 304 71.66 44.17 17.70
C GLU A 304 71.92 42.93 16.82
N ASP A 305 72.27 41.78 17.41
CA ASP A 305 72.45 40.53 16.67
C ASP A 305 71.15 40.09 15.95
N MET A 306 70.00 40.29 16.59
CA MET A 306 68.69 39.96 16.01
C MET A 306 68.32 40.89 14.86
N VAL A 307 68.59 42.20 15.02
CA VAL A 307 68.35 43.21 13.98
C VAL A 307 69.27 42.97 12.79
N GLU A 308 70.55 42.67 13.03
CA GLU A 308 71.51 42.37 11.97
C GLU A 308 71.16 41.08 11.23
N PHE A 309 70.77 40.02 11.95
CA PHE A 309 70.29 38.79 11.33
C PHE A 309 69.04 39.01 10.47
N ASN A 310 68.05 39.77 10.98
CA ASN A 310 66.83 40.05 10.23
C ASN A 310 67.11 40.93 9.00
N ARG A 311 68.03 41.91 9.12
CA ARG A 311 68.50 42.71 7.97
C ARG A 311 69.15 41.83 6.91
N ALA A 312 70.11 41.00 7.28
CA ALA A 312 70.79 40.09 6.35
C ALA A 312 69.81 39.09 5.70
N LEU A 313 68.80 38.64 6.44
CA LEU A 313 67.75 37.77 5.91
C LEU A 313 66.91 38.50 4.85
N CYS A 314 66.49 39.74 5.11
CA CYS A 314 65.70 40.53 4.16
C CYS A 314 66.53 40.92 2.93
N GLU A 315 67.82 41.23 3.09
CA GLU A 315 68.73 41.53 1.97
C GLU A 315 68.91 40.31 1.07
N ASN A 316 69.09 39.12 1.65
CA ASN A 316 69.16 37.86 0.89
C ASN A 316 67.83 37.52 0.20
N GLU A 317 66.70 37.77 0.86
CA GLU A 317 65.37 37.57 0.28
C GLU A 317 65.13 38.51 -0.91
N ILE A 318 65.55 39.78 -0.81
CA ILE A 318 65.50 40.73 -1.92
C ILE A 318 66.41 40.27 -3.08
N ALA A 319 67.64 39.84 -2.78
CA ALA A 319 68.57 39.37 -3.81
C ALA A 319 68.02 38.15 -4.57
N TYR A 320 67.47 37.18 -3.85
CA TYR A 320 66.83 36.00 -4.43
C TYR A 320 65.66 36.36 -5.34
N PHE A 321 64.73 37.21 -4.87
CA PHE A 321 63.59 37.60 -5.70
C PHE A 321 63.97 38.50 -6.88
N LEU A 322 65.06 39.26 -6.80
CA LEU A 322 65.59 39.99 -7.96
C LEU A 322 66.12 39.03 -9.04
N GLU A 323 66.80 37.95 -8.65
CA GLU A 323 67.28 36.90 -9.57
C GLU A 323 66.10 36.18 -10.24
N VAL A 324 65.12 35.75 -9.45
CA VAL A 324 63.87 35.15 -9.96
C VAL A 324 63.13 36.11 -10.89
N GLY A 325 63.13 37.42 -10.58
CA GLY A 325 62.54 38.44 -11.42
C GLY A 325 63.21 38.56 -12.79
N ALA A 326 64.54 38.49 -12.83
CA ALA A 326 65.31 38.52 -14.07
C ALA A 326 65.06 37.27 -14.93
N GLU A 327 64.95 36.09 -14.30
CA GLU A 327 64.59 34.85 -15.01
C GLU A 327 63.18 34.92 -15.61
N LEU A 328 62.20 35.41 -14.84
CA LEU A 328 60.83 35.60 -15.33
C LEU A 328 60.76 36.64 -16.46
N GLU A 329 61.61 37.68 -16.45
CA GLU A 329 61.69 38.62 -17.58
C GLU A 329 62.26 37.97 -18.85
N LEU A 330 63.28 37.12 -18.74
CA LEU A 330 63.81 36.36 -19.87
C LEU A 330 62.76 35.41 -20.44
N GLU A 331 62.02 34.72 -19.57
CA GLU A 331 60.94 33.82 -19.96
C GLU A 331 59.80 34.59 -20.65
N ARG A 332 59.37 35.72 -20.07
CA ARG A 332 58.37 36.62 -20.67
C ARG A 332 58.82 37.10 -22.04
N ALA A 333 60.07 37.55 -22.18
CA ALA A 333 60.60 38.02 -23.46
C ALA A 333 60.62 36.89 -24.50
N SER A 334 60.95 35.66 -24.10
CA SER A 334 60.92 34.49 -24.99
C SER A 334 59.50 34.15 -25.46
N VAL A 335 58.52 34.11 -24.55
CA VAL A 335 57.12 33.83 -24.89
C VAL A 335 56.53 34.96 -25.73
N GLN A 336 56.87 36.22 -25.43
CA GLN A 336 56.47 37.37 -26.24
C GLN A 336 57.05 37.32 -27.65
N ALA A 337 58.32 36.93 -27.81
CA ALA A 337 58.92 36.74 -29.13
C ALA A 337 58.22 35.63 -29.91
N LYS A 338 57.98 34.47 -29.27
CA LYS A 338 57.21 33.36 -29.87
C LYS A 338 55.80 33.79 -30.29
N LEU A 339 55.10 34.56 -29.46
CA LEU A 339 53.78 35.07 -29.76
C LEU A 339 53.80 36.03 -30.97
N LEU A 340 54.85 36.84 -31.09
CA LEU A 340 55.02 37.82 -32.16
C LEU A 340 55.36 37.13 -33.49
N ASP A 341 56.26 36.16 -33.46
CA ASP A 341 56.61 35.31 -34.61
C ASP A 341 55.39 34.48 -35.06
N PHE A 342 54.70 33.84 -34.12
CA PHE A 342 53.49 33.07 -34.39
C PHE A 342 52.37 33.94 -34.99
N SER A 343 52.21 35.17 -34.48
CA SER A 343 51.23 36.13 -34.99
C SER A 343 51.58 36.62 -36.40
N ALA A 344 52.87 36.78 -36.72
CA ALA A 344 53.33 37.13 -38.06
C ALA A 344 53.12 35.98 -39.05
N GLU A 345 53.47 34.75 -38.68
CA GLU A 345 53.34 33.55 -39.51
C GLU A 345 51.88 33.18 -39.77
N ASN A 346 51.01 33.32 -38.76
CA ASN A 346 49.58 33.00 -38.84
C ASN A 346 48.72 34.25 -39.06
N SER A 347 49.33 35.34 -39.51
CA SER A 347 48.68 36.64 -39.71
C SER A 347 47.45 36.54 -40.59
N ARG A 348 47.41 35.68 -41.61
CA ARG A 348 46.22 35.48 -42.47
C ARG A 348 45.01 34.90 -41.72
N TYR A 349 45.24 34.05 -40.72
CA TYR A 349 44.19 33.45 -39.89
C TYR A 349 43.78 34.39 -38.74
N LEU A 350 44.71 35.21 -38.26
CA LEU A 350 44.50 36.19 -37.20
C LEU A 350 43.97 37.55 -37.72
N SER A 351 44.25 37.92 -38.98
CA SER A 351 43.83 39.18 -39.62
C SER A 351 42.37 39.20 -40.06
N LEU A 352 41.70 38.04 -40.06
CA LEU A 352 40.25 37.93 -40.26
C LEU A 352 39.43 38.40 -39.04
N LEU A 353 40.09 38.92 -38.01
CA LEU A 353 39.52 39.21 -36.69
C LEU A 353 40.09 40.53 -36.14
N ASP A 354 39.44 41.66 -36.44
CA ASP A 354 39.64 42.88 -35.65
C ASP A 354 39.12 42.65 -34.22
N GLY A 355 39.83 43.15 -33.19
CA GLY A 355 39.60 42.79 -31.79
C GLY A 355 38.18 43.01 -31.24
N GLU A 356 37.36 43.88 -31.85
CA GLU A 356 35.95 44.06 -31.50
C GLU A 356 35.06 42.89 -31.96
N ALA A 357 35.34 42.30 -33.12
CA ALA A 357 34.61 41.14 -33.64
C ALA A 357 34.86 39.87 -32.79
N MET A 358 36.05 39.74 -32.20
CA MET A 358 36.38 38.64 -31.30
C MET A 358 35.57 38.71 -30.01
N THR A 359 35.43 39.90 -29.42
CA THR A 359 34.60 40.08 -28.22
C THR A 359 33.11 39.83 -28.48
N GLU A 360 32.60 40.19 -29.67
CA GLU A 360 31.22 39.87 -30.06
C GLU A 360 31.03 38.36 -30.30
N TYR A 361 32.00 37.70 -30.93
CA TYR A 361 31.99 36.26 -31.15
C TYR A 361 32.00 35.46 -29.83
N GLU A 362 32.87 35.81 -28.87
CA GLU A 362 32.92 35.18 -27.55
C GLU A 362 31.59 35.34 -26.79
N ALA A 363 31.02 36.54 -26.82
CA ALA A 363 29.73 36.80 -26.17
C ALA A 363 28.58 35.99 -26.81
N LEU A 364 28.54 35.87 -28.14
CA LEU A 364 27.54 35.06 -28.84
C LEU A 364 27.73 33.56 -28.58
N LEU A 365 28.97 33.10 -28.44
CA LEU A 365 29.27 31.71 -28.10
C LEU A 365 28.83 31.36 -26.68
N GLU A 366 29.10 32.23 -25.70
CA GLU A 366 28.58 32.11 -24.33
C GLU A 366 27.05 32.11 -24.28
N GLU A 367 26.41 33.00 -25.05
CA GLU A 367 24.96 33.06 -25.17
C GLU A 367 24.38 31.76 -25.77
N CYS A 368 25.00 31.23 -26.83
CA CYS A 368 24.63 29.95 -27.44
C CYS A 368 24.77 28.78 -26.45
N MET A 369 25.87 28.72 -25.69
CA MET A 369 26.07 27.70 -24.66
C MET A 369 25.01 27.77 -23.56
N ARG A 370 24.67 28.98 -23.09
CA ARG A 370 23.60 29.19 -22.11
C ARG A 370 22.24 28.73 -22.64
N LEU A 371 21.89 29.12 -23.87
CA LEU A 371 20.64 28.72 -24.52
C LEU A 371 20.55 27.19 -24.67
N ARG A 372 21.63 26.52 -25.09
CA ARG A 372 21.70 25.06 -25.17
C ARG A 372 21.53 24.38 -23.81
N GLN A 373 22.10 24.95 -22.75
CA GLN A 373 21.91 24.44 -21.39
C GLN A 373 20.44 24.56 -20.94
N GLU A 374 19.79 25.70 -21.21
CA GLU A 374 18.37 25.90 -20.90
C GLU A 374 17.46 24.96 -21.71
N MET A 375 17.76 24.76 -23.00
CA MET A 375 17.09 23.76 -23.84
C MET A 375 17.23 22.35 -23.26
N GLY A 376 18.43 21.97 -22.82
CA GLY A 376 18.67 20.66 -22.20
C GLY A 376 17.81 20.45 -20.95
N ARG A 377 17.73 21.45 -20.08
CA ARG A 377 16.89 21.40 -18.86
C ARG A 377 15.40 21.31 -19.20
N ASN A 378 14.93 22.10 -20.15
CA ASN A 378 13.53 22.07 -20.59
C ASN A 378 13.17 20.69 -21.20
N SER A 379 14.04 20.18 -22.08
CA SER A 379 13.88 18.86 -22.70
C SER A 379 13.85 17.71 -21.69
N GLU A 380 14.71 17.74 -20.66
CA GLU A 380 14.73 16.74 -19.59
C GLU A 380 13.40 16.70 -18.82
N VAL A 381 12.86 17.87 -18.50
CA VAL A 381 11.57 17.99 -17.80
C VAL A 381 10.42 17.44 -18.67
N LEU A 382 10.35 17.84 -19.95
CA LEU A 382 9.33 17.33 -20.88
C LEU A 382 9.43 15.81 -21.08
N SER A 383 10.65 15.29 -21.21
CA SER A 383 10.88 13.85 -21.39
C SER A 383 10.40 13.05 -20.17
N THR A 384 10.65 13.58 -18.97
CA THR A 384 10.18 12.97 -17.72
C THR A 384 8.66 12.97 -17.62
N LEU A 385 7.99 14.08 -17.98
CA LEU A 385 6.52 14.18 -18.00
C LEU A 385 5.90 13.20 -19.02
N HIS A 386 6.43 13.16 -20.24
CA HIS A 386 6.00 12.19 -21.25
C HIS A 386 6.17 10.73 -20.78
N GLY A 387 7.23 10.45 -20.03
CA GLY A 387 7.47 9.14 -19.41
C GLY A 387 6.38 8.73 -18.42
N TYR A 388 5.92 9.67 -17.59
CA TYR A 388 4.77 9.45 -16.70
C TYR A 388 3.49 9.21 -17.50
N ASP A 389 3.18 10.07 -18.47
CA ASP A 389 1.95 9.97 -19.26
C ASP A 389 1.86 8.69 -20.08
N LYS A 390 2.98 8.23 -20.66
CA LYS A 390 3.04 6.95 -21.38
C LYS A 390 2.75 5.78 -20.46
N ARG A 391 3.33 5.77 -19.24
CA ARG A 391 3.08 4.71 -18.25
C ARG A 391 1.64 4.76 -17.73
N ILE A 392 1.10 5.94 -17.47
CA ILE A 392 -0.30 6.13 -17.08
C ILE A 392 -1.23 5.56 -18.15
N LYS A 393 -1.05 5.93 -19.42
CA LYS A 393 -1.84 5.41 -20.56
C LYS A 393 -1.72 3.88 -20.69
N THR A 394 -0.53 3.33 -20.46
CA THR A 394 -0.32 1.88 -20.49
C THR A 394 -1.12 1.16 -19.40
N LEU A 395 -1.05 1.67 -18.16
CA LEU A 395 -1.82 1.12 -17.04
C LEU A 395 -3.33 1.27 -17.25
N GLU A 396 -3.78 2.43 -17.74
CA GLU A 396 -5.18 2.67 -18.08
C GLU A 396 -5.68 1.69 -19.16
N SER A 397 -4.88 1.41 -20.20
CA SER A 397 -5.22 0.42 -21.22
C SER A 397 -5.25 -1.02 -20.66
N GLN A 398 -4.31 -1.38 -19.79
CA GLN A 398 -4.31 -2.70 -19.14
C GLN A 398 -5.54 -2.89 -18.26
N ILE A 399 -5.89 -1.86 -17.47
CA ILE A 399 -7.11 -1.87 -16.66
C ILE A 399 -8.33 -1.96 -17.57
N ALA A 400 -8.40 -1.18 -18.65
CA ALA A 400 -9.51 -1.22 -19.60
C ALA A 400 -9.71 -2.64 -20.18
N ASN A 401 -8.64 -3.27 -20.66
CA ASN A 401 -8.66 -4.62 -21.21
C ASN A 401 -9.05 -5.70 -20.18
N LEU A 402 -8.74 -5.49 -18.91
CA LEU A 402 -9.10 -6.42 -17.82
C LEU A 402 -10.47 -6.10 -17.20
N SER A 403 -11.01 -4.90 -17.45
CA SER A 403 -12.29 -4.43 -16.95
C SER A 403 -13.44 -4.76 -17.93
N GLU A 404 -14.66 -4.26 -17.68
CA GLU A 404 -15.84 -4.54 -18.51
C GLU A 404 -15.56 -4.41 -20.02
N GLY A 405 -15.82 -5.48 -20.78
CA GLY A 405 -15.75 -5.50 -22.25
C GLY A 405 -14.45 -6.03 -22.87
N GLY A 406 -13.50 -6.53 -22.07
CA GLY A 406 -12.28 -7.18 -22.58
C GLY A 406 -12.46 -8.68 -22.87
N GLU A 407 -11.80 -9.16 -23.93
CA GLU A 407 -11.85 -10.57 -24.39
C GLU A 407 -11.48 -11.60 -23.30
N GLU A 408 -10.62 -11.24 -22.33
CA GLU A 408 -10.24 -12.11 -21.21
C GLU A 408 -11.37 -12.29 -20.16
N ARG A 409 -12.26 -11.30 -20.02
CA ARG A 409 -13.37 -11.34 -19.07
C ARG A 409 -14.63 -12.00 -19.65
N GLU A 410 -14.82 -11.90 -20.97
CA GLU A 410 -15.94 -12.54 -21.68
C GLU A 410 -15.72 -14.04 -21.93
N SER A 411 -14.48 -14.53 -21.91
CA SER A 411 -14.15 -15.90 -22.33
C SER A 411 -14.13 -16.95 -21.20
N SER A 412 -14.27 -16.55 -19.93
CA SER A 412 -13.97 -17.46 -18.80
C SER A 412 -14.98 -17.51 -17.65
N VAL A 413 -16.08 -16.74 -17.67
CA VAL A 413 -17.02 -16.68 -16.52
C VAL A 413 -18.49 -16.75 -16.94
N SER A 414 -19.32 -17.45 -16.16
CA SER A 414 -20.78 -17.36 -16.27
C SER A 414 -21.23 -15.91 -16.15
N SER A 415 -22.13 -15.48 -17.03
CA SER A 415 -22.65 -14.11 -16.97
C SER A 415 -23.21 -13.86 -15.56
N HIS A 416 -22.76 -12.78 -14.90
CA HIS A 416 -23.33 -12.35 -13.62
C HIS A 416 -24.86 -12.32 -13.65
N GLN A 417 -25.46 -12.03 -14.81
CA GLN A 417 -26.90 -12.07 -15.02
C GLN A 417 -27.47 -13.49 -14.86
N ASP A 418 -26.80 -14.51 -15.38
CA ASP A 418 -27.24 -15.91 -15.26
C ASP A 418 -27.17 -16.37 -13.80
N MET A 419 -26.10 -16.00 -13.09
CA MET A 419 -25.94 -16.32 -11.67
C MET A 419 -26.98 -15.60 -10.79
N MET A 420 -27.25 -14.32 -11.07
CA MET A 420 -28.34 -13.60 -10.38
C MET A 420 -29.71 -14.20 -10.73
N ASN A 421 -29.96 -14.57 -11.99
CA ASN A 421 -31.22 -15.20 -12.39
C ASN A 421 -31.42 -16.56 -11.68
N SER A 422 -30.36 -17.37 -11.60
CA SER A 422 -30.38 -18.65 -10.90
C SER A 422 -30.59 -18.48 -9.40
N PHE A 423 -29.93 -17.50 -8.75
CA PHE A 423 -30.19 -17.24 -7.34
C PHE A 423 -31.63 -16.76 -7.11
N ASN A 424 -32.09 -15.81 -7.92
CA ASN A 424 -33.42 -15.22 -7.78
C ASN A 424 -34.56 -16.21 -8.08
N SER A 425 -34.33 -17.26 -8.87
CA SER A 425 -35.34 -18.32 -9.04
C SER A 425 -35.67 -19.04 -7.74
N TYR A 426 -34.73 -19.11 -6.79
CA TYR A 426 -34.98 -19.63 -5.44
C TYR A 426 -35.41 -18.50 -4.51
N PHE A 427 -34.65 -17.41 -4.45
CA PHE A 427 -34.83 -16.35 -3.46
C PHE A 427 -36.18 -15.64 -3.56
N THR A 428 -36.60 -15.27 -4.76
CA THR A 428 -37.89 -14.58 -4.96
C THR A 428 -39.06 -15.51 -4.62
N GLN A 429 -38.97 -16.79 -4.96
CA GLN A 429 -40.04 -17.75 -4.71
C GLN A 429 -40.15 -18.10 -3.22
N MET A 430 -39.04 -18.44 -2.58
CA MET A 430 -39.02 -18.76 -1.14
C MET A 430 -39.49 -17.59 -0.28
N ALA A 431 -39.10 -16.35 -0.64
CA ALA A 431 -39.58 -15.16 0.07
C ALA A 431 -41.09 -15.00 -0.06
N ASN A 432 -41.62 -15.16 -1.28
CA ASN A 432 -43.06 -15.06 -1.54
C ASN A 432 -43.84 -16.14 -0.77
N ASP A 433 -43.29 -17.34 -0.64
CA ASP A 433 -43.92 -18.43 0.11
C ASP A 433 -43.91 -18.17 1.62
N VAL A 434 -42.82 -17.62 2.15
CA VAL A 434 -42.67 -17.29 3.58
C VAL A 434 -43.53 -16.09 3.97
N ASN A 435 -43.23 -14.90 3.43
CA ASN A 435 -43.80 -13.64 3.91
C ASN A 435 -44.56 -12.85 2.83
N GLY A 436 -44.70 -13.41 1.61
CA GLY A 436 -45.41 -12.77 0.49
C GLY A 436 -44.60 -11.73 -0.28
N GLU A 437 -43.34 -11.48 0.10
CA GLU A 437 -42.46 -10.53 -0.60
C GLU A 437 -41.86 -11.11 -1.88
N ARG A 438 -41.48 -10.24 -2.82
CA ARG A 438 -40.83 -10.65 -4.07
C ARG A 438 -39.51 -9.89 -4.28
N PRO A 439 -38.53 -10.13 -3.41
CA PRO A 439 -37.23 -9.49 -3.50
C PRO A 439 -36.43 -10.07 -4.69
N ILE A 440 -35.60 -9.23 -5.27
CA ILE A 440 -34.62 -9.59 -6.29
C ILE A 440 -33.26 -9.11 -5.84
N LEU A 441 -32.27 -10.01 -5.81
CA LEU A 441 -30.87 -9.69 -5.67
C LEU A 441 -30.31 -9.22 -7.01
N THR A 442 -29.71 -8.04 -7.02
CA THR A 442 -29.08 -7.43 -8.19
C THR A 442 -27.58 -7.30 -7.97
N TYR A 443 -26.79 -7.46 -9.04
CA TYR A 443 -25.35 -7.30 -9.02
C TYR A 443 -24.92 -6.02 -9.74
N SER A 444 -24.01 -5.25 -9.16
CA SER A 444 -23.47 -4.03 -9.75
C SER A 444 -22.06 -4.27 -10.27
N THR A 445 -21.85 -4.07 -11.58
CA THR A 445 -20.52 -4.16 -12.22
C THR A 445 -19.59 -2.99 -11.88
N ALA A 446 -20.15 -1.87 -11.39
CA ALA A 446 -19.38 -0.69 -10.99
C ALA A 446 -18.49 -0.98 -9.77
N THR A 447 -17.16 -0.92 -9.95
CA THR A 447 -16.16 -1.28 -8.93
C THR A 447 -16.11 -0.34 -7.72
N ASN A 448 -16.63 0.88 -7.87
CA ASN A 448 -16.74 1.87 -6.80
C ASN A 448 -18.04 1.76 -5.98
N LYS A 449 -18.94 0.84 -6.33
CA LYS A 449 -20.19 0.57 -5.62
C LYS A 449 -20.15 -0.78 -4.92
N PHE A 450 -20.94 -0.90 -3.87
CA PHE A 450 -21.14 -2.18 -3.19
C PHE A 450 -21.76 -3.20 -4.19
N PRO A 451 -21.27 -4.45 -4.23
CA PRO A 451 -21.48 -5.35 -5.36
C PRO A 451 -22.91 -5.87 -5.51
N VAL A 452 -23.70 -5.95 -4.44
CA VAL A 452 -25.07 -6.48 -4.50
C VAL A 452 -26.09 -5.59 -3.80
N ALA A 453 -27.32 -5.57 -4.29
CA ALA A 453 -28.43 -4.88 -3.64
C ALA A 453 -29.73 -5.67 -3.80
N ILE A 454 -30.61 -5.59 -2.81
CA ILE A 454 -31.95 -6.16 -2.91
C ILE A 454 -32.93 -5.07 -3.33
N THR A 455 -33.69 -5.36 -4.38
CA THR A 455 -34.78 -4.53 -4.86
C THR A 455 -36.09 -5.29 -4.67
N ASP A 456 -37.10 -4.65 -4.10
CA ASP A 456 -38.42 -5.24 -3.98
C ASP A 456 -39.26 -4.87 -5.21
N LEU A 457 -39.96 -5.83 -5.78
CA LEU A 457 -40.85 -5.61 -6.92
C LEU A 457 -42.12 -4.82 -6.54
N ASN A 458 -42.54 -4.83 -5.27
CA ASN A 458 -43.86 -4.32 -4.85
C ASN A 458 -43.84 -3.08 -3.91
N GLY A 459 -42.67 -2.52 -3.58
CA GLY A 459 -42.53 -1.35 -2.70
C GLY A 459 -42.43 -1.70 -1.21
N SER A 460 -41.72 -0.87 -0.42
CA SER A 460 -41.07 -1.29 0.83
C SER A 460 -42.01 -1.76 1.96
N SER A 461 -41.76 -2.98 2.44
CA SER A 461 -42.24 -3.45 3.75
C SER A 461 -41.23 -3.15 4.87
N THR A 462 -41.74 -2.88 6.07
CA THR A 462 -40.99 -2.46 7.26
C THR A 462 -40.94 -3.52 8.37
N GLY A 463 -41.55 -4.71 8.21
CA GLY A 463 -41.64 -5.72 9.27
C GLY A 463 -40.90 -7.05 9.06
N THR A 464 -40.52 -7.38 7.82
CA THR A 464 -40.31 -8.75 7.31
C THR A 464 -38.85 -9.09 6.96
N ARG A 465 -37.90 -8.30 7.45
CA ARG A 465 -36.49 -8.33 6.98
C ARG A 465 -35.65 -9.44 7.61
N LYS A 466 -36.04 -9.95 8.79
CA LYS A 466 -35.35 -11.07 9.46
C LYS A 466 -35.76 -12.43 8.89
N SER A 467 -37.03 -12.62 8.51
CA SER A 467 -37.44 -13.78 7.73
C SER A 467 -36.76 -13.78 6.35
N LEU A 468 -36.57 -12.59 5.75
CA LEU A 468 -35.82 -12.44 4.51
C LEU A 468 -34.35 -12.88 4.61
N LEU A 469 -33.68 -12.64 5.74
CA LEU A 469 -32.31 -13.12 5.97
C LEU A 469 -32.25 -14.67 5.97
N ALA A 470 -33.16 -15.33 6.68
CA ALA A 470 -33.22 -16.79 6.71
C ALA A 470 -33.47 -17.34 5.29
N VAL A 471 -34.43 -16.75 4.58
CA VAL A 471 -34.73 -17.09 3.19
C VAL A 471 -33.54 -16.86 2.27
N TYR A 472 -32.81 -15.75 2.41
CA TYR A 472 -31.61 -15.45 1.62
C TYR A 472 -30.55 -16.54 1.77
N ASP A 473 -30.22 -16.92 3.02
CA ASP A 473 -29.20 -17.92 3.27
C ASP A 473 -29.64 -19.33 2.82
N LEU A 474 -30.91 -19.70 3.01
CA LEU A 474 -31.45 -20.98 2.51
C LEU A 474 -31.50 -21.03 0.98
N SER A 475 -31.85 -19.91 0.33
CA SER A 475 -31.84 -19.79 -1.13
C SER A 475 -30.43 -19.91 -1.67
N TYR A 476 -29.43 -19.36 -0.96
CA TYR A 476 -28.03 -19.51 -1.33
C TYR A 476 -27.57 -20.97 -1.31
N GLN A 477 -28.07 -21.78 -0.37
CA GLN A 477 -27.75 -23.20 -0.30
C GLN A 477 -28.24 -23.95 -1.55
N GLU A 478 -29.50 -23.79 -1.93
CA GLU A 478 -30.05 -24.37 -3.16
C GLU A 478 -29.33 -23.86 -4.41
N PHE A 479 -29.06 -22.55 -4.47
CA PHE A 479 -28.28 -21.94 -5.55
C PHE A 479 -26.89 -22.57 -5.68
N ALA A 480 -26.16 -22.72 -4.57
CA ALA A 480 -24.83 -23.30 -4.56
C ALA A 480 -24.85 -24.80 -4.94
N ILE A 481 -25.89 -25.56 -4.54
CA ILE A 481 -26.09 -26.95 -4.99
C ILE A 481 -26.29 -26.97 -6.51
N ALA A 482 -27.24 -26.18 -7.01
CA ALA A 482 -27.64 -26.17 -8.42
C ALA A 482 -26.49 -25.76 -9.35
N ASN A 483 -25.67 -24.81 -8.92
CA ASN A 483 -24.52 -24.31 -9.67
C ASN A 483 -23.20 -25.01 -9.34
N ARG A 484 -23.22 -26.06 -8.48
CA ARG A 484 -22.03 -26.85 -8.08
C ARG A 484 -20.91 -26.01 -7.46
N ILE A 485 -21.28 -24.96 -6.72
CA ILE A 485 -20.34 -24.11 -5.99
C ILE A 485 -19.97 -24.83 -4.69
N GLU A 486 -18.66 -24.92 -4.41
CA GLU A 486 -18.13 -25.53 -3.20
C GLU A 486 -18.24 -24.56 -2.03
N ALA A 487 -19.14 -24.88 -1.10
CA ALA A 487 -19.45 -24.08 0.07
C ALA A 487 -19.98 -24.97 1.21
N PRO A 488 -19.91 -24.52 2.47
CA PRO A 488 -20.51 -25.24 3.60
C PRO A 488 -22.00 -25.47 3.40
N ARG A 489 -22.44 -26.71 3.66
CA ARG A 489 -23.86 -27.12 3.66
C ARG A 489 -24.55 -26.83 5.00
N PHE A 490 -24.18 -25.73 5.64
CA PHE A 490 -24.80 -25.28 6.88
C PHE A 490 -24.91 -23.76 6.92
N VAL A 491 -25.87 -23.29 7.71
CA VAL A 491 -26.08 -21.87 8.02
C VAL A 491 -26.35 -21.77 9.52
N VAL A 492 -25.69 -20.81 10.17
CA VAL A 492 -25.80 -20.56 11.62
C VAL A 492 -26.31 -19.13 11.83
N GLN A 493 -27.46 -18.96 12.49
CA GLN A 493 -28.07 -17.64 12.71
C GLN A 493 -28.54 -17.43 14.15
N ASP A 494 -28.21 -16.28 14.73
CA ASP A 494 -28.70 -15.84 16.05
C ASP A 494 -29.93 -14.93 15.96
N VAL A 495 -30.31 -14.49 14.76
CA VAL A 495 -31.22 -13.34 14.56
C VAL A 495 -32.67 -13.76 14.29
N VAL A 496 -32.94 -15.07 14.21
CA VAL A 496 -34.27 -15.62 13.89
C VAL A 496 -35.23 -15.57 15.10
N GLU A 497 -34.74 -15.27 16.30
CA GLU A 497 -35.55 -15.14 17.53
C GLU A 497 -36.73 -14.16 17.42
N ASN A 498 -36.66 -13.20 16.51
CA ASN A 498 -37.65 -12.14 16.34
C ASN A 498 -38.55 -12.36 15.12
N VAL A 499 -38.46 -13.51 14.46
CA VAL A 499 -39.36 -13.89 13.36
C VAL A 499 -40.72 -14.30 13.92
N GLU A 500 -41.79 -13.97 13.19
CA GLU A 500 -43.15 -14.37 13.55
C GLU A 500 -43.32 -15.90 13.46
N GLY A 501 -44.18 -16.48 14.29
CA GLY A 501 -44.32 -17.94 14.38
C GLY A 501 -44.71 -18.60 13.04
N GLU A 502 -45.63 -18.00 12.29
CA GLU A 502 -46.07 -18.54 10.99
C GLU A 502 -44.94 -18.52 9.94
N ASP A 503 -44.17 -17.42 9.87
CA ASP A 503 -42.98 -17.31 9.03
C ASP A 503 -41.92 -18.34 9.44
N LEU A 504 -41.69 -18.53 10.75
CA LEU A 504 -40.73 -19.48 11.28
C LEU A 504 -41.06 -20.91 10.84
N LYS A 505 -42.33 -21.32 10.90
CA LYS A 505 -42.76 -22.64 10.43
C LYS A 505 -42.41 -22.86 8.97
N LYS A 506 -42.73 -21.90 8.09
CA LYS A 506 -42.42 -22.01 6.66
C LYS A 506 -40.92 -22.07 6.39
N ILE A 507 -40.13 -21.28 7.12
CA ILE A 507 -38.65 -21.31 7.04
C ILE A 507 -38.12 -22.69 7.44
N VAL A 508 -38.65 -23.26 8.53
CA VAL A 508 -38.28 -24.61 9.00
C VAL A 508 -38.66 -25.68 7.98
N ASP A 509 -39.86 -25.58 7.38
CA ASP A 509 -40.31 -26.51 6.34
C ASP A 509 -39.38 -26.45 5.11
N ILE A 510 -38.98 -25.24 4.68
CA ILE A 510 -37.98 -25.05 3.60
C ILE A 510 -36.64 -25.68 4.01
N ALA A 511 -36.13 -25.37 5.20
CA ALA A 511 -34.85 -25.89 5.68
C ALA A 511 -34.82 -27.42 5.70
N ASN A 512 -35.91 -28.06 6.14
CA ASN A 512 -36.05 -29.52 6.17
C ASN A 512 -36.19 -30.14 4.76
N GLY A 513 -36.63 -29.36 3.77
CA GLY A 513 -36.76 -29.79 2.38
C GLY A 513 -35.48 -29.73 1.56
N ILE A 514 -34.44 -29.02 2.03
CA ILE A 514 -33.20 -28.79 1.28
C ILE A 514 -32.00 -29.54 1.86
N ASN A 515 -30.92 -29.65 1.08
CA ASN A 515 -29.70 -30.32 1.53
C ASN A 515 -28.76 -29.39 2.32
N CYS A 516 -29.23 -28.95 3.49
CA CYS A 516 -28.52 -28.00 4.37
C CYS A 516 -28.80 -28.31 5.85
N GLN A 517 -27.88 -27.91 6.74
CA GLN A 517 -28.14 -27.78 8.18
C GLN A 517 -28.45 -26.32 8.53
N PHE A 518 -29.66 -26.05 9.01
CA PHE A 518 -30.08 -24.73 9.43
C PHE A 518 -30.05 -24.62 10.96
N ILE A 519 -28.94 -24.10 11.50
CA ILE A 519 -28.66 -24.05 12.93
C ILE A 519 -29.08 -22.68 13.48
N ILE A 520 -30.10 -22.66 14.34
CA ILE A 520 -30.69 -21.40 14.81
C ILE A 520 -30.97 -21.37 16.30
N ALA A 521 -30.75 -20.21 16.90
CA ALA A 521 -31.25 -19.92 18.24
C ALA A 521 -32.70 -19.42 18.15
N VAL A 522 -33.61 -20.05 18.89
CA VAL A 522 -35.04 -19.73 18.90
C VAL A 522 -35.52 -19.52 20.33
N LEU A 523 -36.48 -18.61 20.53
CA LEU A 523 -37.19 -18.45 21.80
C LEU A 523 -38.31 -19.49 21.87
N LYS A 524 -38.44 -20.18 23.01
CA LYS A 524 -39.51 -21.19 23.17
C LYS A 524 -40.91 -20.64 22.86
N GLU A 525 -41.20 -19.40 23.27
CA GLU A 525 -42.45 -18.70 22.94
C GLU A 525 -42.73 -18.60 21.42
N LYS A 526 -41.69 -18.36 20.61
CA LYS A 526 -41.81 -18.29 19.15
C LYS A 526 -42.03 -19.66 18.53
N LEU A 527 -41.39 -20.68 19.09
CA LEU A 527 -41.57 -22.05 18.66
C LEU A 527 -43.01 -22.53 18.98
N ASP A 528 -43.54 -22.20 20.16
CA ASP A 528 -44.89 -22.57 20.54
C ASP A 528 -45.96 -21.84 19.71
N SER A 529 -45.71 -20.58 19.37
CA SER A 529 -46.59 -19.79 18.49
C SER A 529 -46.46 -20.13 17.00
N SER A 530 -45.50 -20.98 16.60
CA SER A 530 -45.27 -21.35 15.20
C SER A 530 -46.26 -22.36 14.62
N GLN A 531 -47.05 -23.02 15.47
CA GLN A 531 -47.93 -24.13 15.08
C GLN A 531 -47.16 -25.32 14.47
N ILE A 532 -45.87 -25.46 14.79
CA ILE A 532 -45.10 -26.68 14.55
C ILE A 532 -45.50 -27.71 15.63
N PRO A 533 -45.87 -28.96 15.25
CA PRO A 533 -46.19 -30.02 16.20
C PRO A 533 -45.05 -30.28 17.21
N GLN A 534 -45.38 -30.60 18.47
CA GLN A 534 -44.38 -30.74 19.53
C GLN A 534 -43.36 -31.85 19.25
N ASP A 535 -43.79 -32.98 18.70
CA ASP A 535 -42.93 -34.08 18.25
C ASP A 535 -41.92 -33.63 17.19
N ALA A 536 -42.36 -32.79 16.24
CA ALA A 536 -41.45 -32.19 15.27
C ALA A 536 -40.47 -31.21 15.93
N GLN A 537 -40.95 -30.35 16.85
CA GLN A 537 -40.06 -29.45 17.61
C GLN A 537 -38.97 -30.22 18.37
N ASP A 538 -39.35 -31.29 19.05
CA ASP A 538 -38.44 -32.12 19.85
C ASP A 538 -37.41 -32.81 18.97
N SER A 539 -37.84 -33.32 17.80
CA SER A 539 -36.92 -33.96 16.83
C SER A 539 -35.88 -33.00 16.23
N MET A 540 -36.20 -31.70 16.17
CA MET A 540 -35.31 -30.66 15.65
C MET A 540 -34.49 -29.99 16.75
N CYS A 541 -34.84 -30.18 18.03
CA CYS A 541 -34.15 -29.57 19.15
C CYS A 541 -32.84 -30.32 19.44
N ILE A 542 -31.71 -29.69 19.10
CA ILE A 542 -30.38 -30.27 19.32
C ILE A 542 -29.76 -29.83 20.65
N LEU A 543 -30.29 -28.76 21.24
CA LEU A 543 -29.79 -28.21 22.49
C LEU A 543 -30.87 -27.39 23.20
N GLU A 544 -31.26 -27.85 24.38
CA GLU A 544 -32.08 -27.08 25.31
C GLU A 544 -31.19 -26.52 26.43
N LEU A 545 -31.35 -25.23 26.75
CA LEU A 545 -30.58 -24.54 27.80
C LEU A 545 -31.48 -23.95 28.88
N SER A 546 -31.11 -24.13 30.14
CA SER A 546 -31.82 -23.58 31.29
C SER A 546 -30.88 -22.89 32.28
N LYS A 547 -31.41 -22.34 33.37
CA LYS A 547 -30.57 -21.74 34.43
C LYS A 547 -29.73 -22.81 35.14
N GLN A 548 -30.28 -24.02 35.28
CA GLN A 548 -29.70 -25.18 35.96
C GLN A 548 -28.84 -26.02 35.00
N ASP A 549 -29.09 -25.91 33.70
CA ASP A 549 -28.36 -26.60 32.64
C ASP A 549 -27.85 -25.64 31.56
N ARG A 550 -26.74 -24.97 31.85
CA ARG A 550 -26.07 -24.03 30.93
C ARG A 550 -25.02 -24.76 30.09
N LEU A 551 -24.63 -24.15 28.98
CA LEU A 551 -23.70 -24.74 27.99
C LEU A 551 -22.41 -25.36 28.59
N PHE A 552 -21.80 -24.73 29.59
CA PHE A 552 -20.57 -25.20 30.26
C PHE A 552 -20.79 -25.65 31.71
N GLN A 553 -22.04 -25.68 32.17
CA GLN A 553 -22.43 -26.00 33.55
C GLN A 553 -23.71 -26.83 33.50
N GLY A 554 -23.63 -28.14 33.73
CA GLY A 554 -24.78 -29.04 33.63
C GLY A 554 -24.46 -30.47 34.03
N PRO A 555 -25.47 -31.36 34.18
CA PRO A 555 -25.27 -32.79 34.33
C PRO A 555 -24.37 -33.36 33.22
N THR A 556 -23.49 -34.29 33.61
CA THR A 556 -22.66 -35.05 32.66
C THR A 556 -23.52 -36.03 31.86
N ILE A 557 -23.05 -36.50 30.69
CA ILE A 557 -23.72 -37.55 29.90
C ILE A 557 -24.16 -38.74 30.79
N GLU A 558 -23.31 -39.16 31.73
CA GLU A 558 -23.60 -40.22 32.71
C GLU A 558 -24.78 -39.94 33.66
N ALA A 559 -25.18 -38.68 33.84
CA ALA A 559 -26.31 -38.28 34.67
C ALA A 559 -27.63 -38.24 33.88
N ASN A 560 -27.61 -37.81 32.61
CA ASN A 560 -28.79 -37.80 31.75
C ASN A 560 -29.20 -39.20 31.27
N GLU A 561 -28.25 -40.12 31.06
CA GLU A 561 -28.56 -41.52 30.73
C GLU A 561 -29.23 -42.27 31.89
N ARG A 562 -29.05 -41.83 33.14
CA ARG A 562 -29.70 -42.46 34.31
C ARG A 562 -31.15 -42.08 34.48
N ASP A 563 -31.55 -40.88 34.05
CA ASP A 563 -32.92 -40.41 34.17
C ASP A 563 -33.82 -41.00 33.07
N HIS A 564 -33.29 -41.27 31.87
CA HIS A 564 -34.05 -41.94 30.79
C HIS A 564 -34.25 -43.45 30.97
N VAL A 565 -33.59 -44.08 31.94
CA VAL A 565 -33.79 -45.51 32.26
C VAL A 565 -34.84 -45.70 33.38
N LEU A 566 -35.34 -44.60 33.96
CA LEU A 566 -36.31 -44.62 35.07
C LEU A 566 -37.67 -43.98 34.76
N GLU A 567 -37.99 -43.69 33.50
CA GLU A 567 -39.37 -43.41 33.05
C GLU A 567 -40.03 -44.61 32.36
#